data_AF-A0A3C0K7J1-F1
#
_entry.id   AF-A0A3C0K7J1-F1
#
_cell.length_a   1.000
_cell.length_b   1.000
_cell.length_c   1.000
_cell.angle_alpha   90.00
_cell.angle_beta   90.00
_cell.angle_gamma   90.00
#
_symmetry.space_group_name_H-M   'P 1'
#
loop_
_entity.id
_entity.type
_entity.pdbx_description
1 polymer ?
#
loop_
_entity_poly.entity_id
_entity_poly.type
_entity_poly.pdbx_seq_one_letter_code
_entity_poly.pdbx_strand_id
1 'polypeptide(L)'
;ALKGMVDQFVEISRNRLSGRGDKVAEDPAVSLAVAQALITVEDVKSAMHRSFATLYDWIEKGNLAHWQTRRQYRFQGSYGPKRCADAASELYRVFGGSVIFADFPFGRQLNDILAVRSHFTNHYQLHANTWVGDLMGLQVKGMPV
;
A
#
# COMPACT_ATOMS: atom_id res chain seq x y z
N ALA A 1 4.04 -7.96 0.97
CA ALA A 1 5.17 -7.38 0.20
C ALA A 1 5.83 -6.20 0.93
N LEU A 2 5.20 -5.01 1.03
CA LEU A 2 5.83 -3.82 1.68
C LEU A 2 6.36 -4.11 3.10
N LYS A 3 5.58 -4.80 3.96
CA LYS A 3 6.04 -5.18 5.31
C LYS A 3 7.36 -5.96 5.28
N GLY A 4 7.48 -6.94 4.38
CA GLY A 4 8.72 -7.71 4.23
C GLY A 4 9.88 -6.85 3.72
N MET A 5 9.61 -5.93 2.79
CA MET A 5 10.63 -4.99 2.28
C MET A 5 11.17 -4.08 3.40
N VAL A 6 10.29 -3.47 4.20
CA VAL A 6 10.72 -2.57 5.29
C VAL A 6 11.40 -3.33 6.43
N ASP A 7 10.95 -4.53 6.77
CA ASP A 7 11.60 -5.37 7.78
C ASP A 7 13.03 -5.71 7.37
N GLN A 8 13.21 -6.11 6.12
CA GLN A 8 14.52 -6.46 5.58
C GLN A 8 15.41 -5.23 5.38
N PHE A 9 14.81 -4.08 5.02
CA PHE A 9 15.51 -2.79 4.98
C PHE A 9 16.10 -2.45 6.35
N VAL A 10 15.30 -2.57 7.41
CA VAL A 10 15.74 -2.31 8.79
C VAL A 10 16.85 -3.28 9.21
N GLU A 11 16.68 -4.58 8.93
CA GLU A 11 17.71 -5.59 9.23
C GLU A 11 19.06 -5.24 8.58
N ILE A 12 19.06 -5.02 7.27
CA ILE A 12 20.28 -4.73 6.52
C ILE A 12 20.89 -3.39 6.93
N SER A 13 20.07 -2.39 7.27
CA SER A 13 20.54 -1.04 7.57
C SER A 13 21.11 -0.87 8.98
N ARG A 14 20.87 -1.82 9.92
CA ARG A 14 21.35 -1.74 11.31
C ARG A 14 22.84 -1.46 11.43
N ASN A 15 23.65 -2.13 10.61
CA ASN A 15 25.11 -2.06 10.65
C ASN A 15 25.71 -1.48 9.36
N ARG A 16 24.87 -0.91 8.49
CA ARG A 16 25.31 -0.40 7.19
C ARG A 16 25.94 0.98 7.33
N LEU A 17 27.11 1.14 6.71
CA LEU A 17 27.75 2.43 6.53
C LEU A 17 27.46 2.98 5.13
N SER A 18 27.36 4.30 5.03
CA SER A 18 27.27 5.00 3.75
C SER A 18 28.63 4.95 3.05
N GLY A 19 28.66 5.35 1.76
CA GLY A 19 29.93 5.51 1.04
C GLY A 19 30.89 6.55 1.67
N ARG A 20 30.41 7.36 2.62
CA ARG A 20 31.19 8.36 3.37
C ARG A 20 31.62 7.86 4.76
N GLY A 21 31.21 6.66 5.17
CA GLY A 21 31.53 6.09 6.49
C GLY A 21 30.50 6.41 7.59
N ASP A 22 29.53 7.27 7.33
CA ASP A 22 28.44 7.57 8.28
C ASP A 22 27.49 6.38 8.43
N LYS A 23 26.90 6.19 9.61
CA LYS A 23 25.89 5.14 9.80
C LYS A 23 24.64 5.51 9.02
N VAL A 24 24.13 4.57 8.23
CA VAL A 24 22.86 4.78 7.48
C VAL A 24 21.69 5.08 8.42
N ALA A 25 21.71 4.52 9.63
CA ALA A 25 20.70 4.79 10.66
C ALA A 25 20.71 6.24 11.18
N GLU A 26 21.76 7.01 10.95
CA GLU A 26 21.86 8.42 11.35
C GLU A 26 21.32 9.37 10.25
N ASP A 27 20.99 8.85 9.05
CA ASP A 27 20.39 9.63 7.97
C ASP A 27 18.88 9.88 8.25
N PRO A 28 18.46 11.15 8.40
CA PRO A 28 17.05 11.48 8.63
C PRO A 28 16.12 11.08 7.47
N ALA A 29 16.61 11.09 6.23
CA ALA A 29 15.82 10.69 5.07
C ALA A 29 15.52 9.19 5.10
N VAL A 30 16.50 8.38 5.51
CA VAL A 30 16.32 6.94 5.71
C VAL A 30 15.33 6.67 6.82
N SER A 31 15.52 7.32 7.97
CA SER A 31 14.63 7.16 9.13
C SER A 31 13.17 7.53 8.80
N LEU A 32 12.96 8.62 8.06
CA LEU A 32 11.64 9.04 7.62
C LEU A 32 11.00 8.03 6.65
N ALA A 33 11.75 7.55 5.65
CA ALA A 33 11.24 6.57 4.69
C ALA A 33 10.82 5.26 5.37
N VAL A 34 11.61 4.78 6.33
CA VAL A 34 11.28 3.59 7.14
C VAL A 34 10.02 3.84 7.97
N ALA A 35 9.92 4.97 8.67
CA ALA A 35 8.75 5.31 9.47
C ALA A 35 7.48 5.40 8.61
N GLN A 36 7.56 6.06 7.44
CA GLN A 36 6.46 6.17 6.48
C GLN A 36 6.03 4.82 5.92
N ALA A 37 6.98 3.92 5.63
CA ALA A 37 6.66 2.57 5.17
C ALA A 37 5.96 1.74 6.27
N LEU A 38 6.46 1.79 7.51
CA LEU A 38 5.84 1.11 8.66
C LEU A 38 4.41 1.59 8.90
N ILE A 39 4.19 2.91 8.97
CA ILE A 39 2.83 3.44 9.20
C ILE A 39 1.91 3.18 7.99
N THR A 40 2.43 3.17 6.77
CA THR A 40 1.64 2.79 5.58
C THR A 40 1.16 1.35 5.67
N VAL A 41 1.99 0.42 6.15
CA VAL A 41 1.57 -0.97 6.37
C VAL A 41 0.43 -1.04 7.39
N GLU A 42 0.58 -0.36 8.52
CA GLU A 42 -0.42 -0.36 9.59
C GLU A 42 -1.74 0.27 9.14
N ASP A 43 -1.68 1.41 8.45
CA ASP A 43 -2.86 2.10 7.91
C ASP A 43 -3.65 1.22 6.94
N VAL A 44 -2.95 0.60 5.98
CA VAL A 44 -3.59 -0.23 4.95
C VAL A 44 -4.22 -1.46 5.58
N LYS A 45 -3.50 -2.15 6.48
CA LYS A 45 -4.05 -3.31 7.20
C LYS A 45 -5.24 -2.93 8.05
N SER A 46 -5.14 -1.83 8.80
CA SER A 46 -6.22 -1.37 9.68
C SER A 46 -7.47 -1.01 8.88
N ALA A 47 -7.31 -0.33 7.74
CA ALA A 47 -8.43 -0.06 6.84
C ALA A 47 -9.08 -1.35 6.33
N MET A 48 -8.29 -2.32 5.88
CA MET A 48 -8.80 -3.61 5.40
C MET A 48 -9.55 -4.38 6.48
N HIS A 49 -8.96 -4.51 7.68
CA HIS A 49 -9.58 -5.23 8.79
C HIS A 49 -10.88 -4.58 9.25
N ARG A 50 -10.93 -3.24 9.34
CA ARG A 50 -12.17 -2.51 9.67
C ARG A 50 -13.26 -2.79 8.63
N SER A 51 -12.93 -2.70 7.34
CA SER A 51 -13.90 -2.94 6.27
C SER A 51 -14.39 -4.40 6.28
N PHE A 52 -13.52 -5.39 6.54
CA PHE A 52 -13.94 -6.78 6.67
C PHE A 52 -14.82 -7.05 7.89
N ALA A 53 -14.50 -6.45 9.04
CA ALA A 53 -15.34 -6.57 10.22
C ALA A 53 -16.75 -6.03 9.98
N THR A 54 -16.88 -4.88 9.32
CA THR A 54 -18.18 -4.32 8.95
C THR A 54 -18.93 -5.19 7.92
N LEU A 55 -18.23 -5.69 6.89
CA LEU A 55 -18.84 -6.58 5.90
C LEU A 55 -19.35 -7.89 6.53
N TYR A 56 -18.61 -8.43 7.50
CA TYR A 56 -18.99 -9.65 8.23
C TYR A 56 -20.24 -9.42 9.09
N ASP A 57 -20.30 -8.30 9.85
CA ASP A 57 -21.47 -7.91 10.64
C ASP A 57 -22.75 -7.77 9.77
N TRP A 58 -22.62 -7.21 8.57
CA TRP A 58 -23.72 -7.10 7.62
C TRP A 58 -24.23 -8.46 7.12
N ILE A 59 -23.32 -9.41 6.91
CA ILE A 59 -23.68 -10.79 6.52
C ILE A 59 -24.44 -11.47 7.66
N GLU A 60 -23.95 -11.38 8.89
CA GLU A 60 -24.60 -11.99 10.06
C GLU A 60 -26.02 -11.45 10.29
N LYS A 61 -26.25 -10.17 10.01
CA LYS A 61 -27.56 -9.51 10.17
C LYS A 61 -28.47 -9.64 8.93
N GLY A 62 -27.97 -10.20 7.82
CA GLY A 62 -28.69 -10.25 6.56
C GLY A 62 -28.92 -8.87 5.90
N ASN A 63 -28.18 -7.84 6.30
CA ASN A 63 -28.33 -6.47 5.81
C ASN A 63 -27.22 -6.11 4.80
N LEU A 64 -27.41 -6.46 3.53
CA LEU A 64 -26.36 -6.33 2.51
C LEU A 64 -26.51 -5.10 1.60
N ALA A 65 -27.57 -4.31 1.77
CA ALA A 65 -27.95 -3.20 0.89
C ALA A 65 -27.12 -1.91 1.11
N HIS A 66 -25.85 -2.04 1.49
CA HIS A 66 -24.93 -0.93 1.76
C HIS A 66 -24.05 -0.59 0.55
N TRP A 67 -24.66 -0.43 -0.64
CA TRP A 67 -23.94 -0.31 -1.92
C TRP A 67 -22.93 0.83 -1.94
N GLN A 68 -23.26 1.97 -1.35
CA GLN A 68 -22.34 3.11 -1.35
C GLN A 68 -21.07 2.83 -0.55
N THR A 69 -21.23 2.33 0.66
CA THR A 69 -20.10 1.97 1.53
C THR A 69 -19.29 0.82 0.96
N ARG A 70 -19.93 -0.15 0.27
CA ARG A 70 -19.20 -1.21 -0.44
C ARG A 70 -18.32 -0.66 -1.57
N ARG A 71 -18.76 0.37 -2.29
CA ARG A 71 -17.94 1.06 -3.30
C ARG A 71 -16.76 1.80 -2.67
N GLN A 72 -16.98 2.47 -1.53
CA GLN A 72 -15.90 3.05 -0.74
C GLN A 72 -14.87 1.99 -0.34
N TYR A 73 -15.30 0.84 0.19
CA TYR A 73 -14.39 -0.25 0.55
C TYR A 73 -13.66 -0.83 -0.65
N ARG A 74 -14.31 -0.92 -1.81
CA ARG A 74 -13.65 -1.34 -3.05
C ARG A 74 -12.54 -0.37 -3.46
N PHE A 75 -12.81 0.93 -3.40
CA PHE A 75 -11.78 1.95 -3.63
C PHE A 75 -10.63 1.81 -2.63
N GLN A 76 -10.92 1.75 -1.33
CA GLN A 76 -9.91 1.60 -0.27
C GLN A 76 -9.00 0.39 -0.51
N GLY A 77 -9.58 -0.77 -0.84
CA GLY A 77 -8.82 -1.98 -1.16
C GLY A 77 -7.91 -1.80 -2.38
N SER A 78 -8.39 -1.13 -3.43
CA SER A 78 -7.59 -0.86 -4.63
C SER A 78 -6.50 0.20 -4.44
N TYR A 79 -6.67 1.10 -3.46
CA TYR A 79 -5.73 2.19 -3.20
C TYR A 79 -4.53 1.76 -2.34
N GLY A 80 -4.70 0.73 -1.50
CA GLY A 80 -3.62 0.16 -0.68
C GLY A 80 -2.35 -0.18 -1.46
N PRO A 81 -2.44 -0.92 -2.58
CA PRO A 81 -1.28 -1.22 -3.44
C PRO A 81 -0.55 0.01 -3.98
N LYS A 82 -1.26 1.10 -4.32
CA LYS A 82 -0.62 2.37 -4.73
C LYS A 82 0.21 2.96 -3.59
N ARG A 83 -0.36 3.07 -2.39
CA ARG A 83 0.37 3.55 -1.21
C ARG A 83 1.58 2.67 -0.89
N CYS A 84 1.42 1.35 -1.04
CA CYS A 84 2.52 0.42 -0.84
C CYS A 84 3.66 0.62 -1.85
N ALA A 85 3.32 0.84 -3.12
CA ALA A 85 4.29 1.10 -4.18
C ALA A 85 5.06 2.41 -3.95
N ASP A 86 4.38 3.47 -3.50
CA ASP A 86 5.02 4.76 -3.20
C ASP A 86 6.05 4.61 -2.08
N ALA A 87 5.65 4.01 -0.95
CA ALA A 87 6.55 3.77 0.17
C ALA A 87 7.71 2.84 -0.20
N ALA A 88 7.46 1.79 -0.99
CA ALA A 88 8.51 0.89 -1.48
C ALA A 88 9.50 1.61 -2.41
N SER A 89 9.00 2.49 -3.28
CA SER A 89 9.85 3.28 -4.18
C SER A 89 10.74 4.23 -3.40
N GLU A 90 10.22 4.80 -2.30
CA GLU A 90 10.99 5.67 -1.43
C GLU A 90 12.08 4.89 -0.66
N LEU A 91 11.76 3.72 -0.09
CA LEU A 91 12.75 2.81 0.49
C LEU A 91 13.85 2.45 -0.52
N TYR A 92 13.46 2.11 -1.75
CA TYR A 92 14.40 1.78 -2.82
C TYR A 92 15.34 2.97 -3.12
N ARG A 93 14.78 4.18 -3.20
CA ARG A 93 15.52 5.41 -3.46
C ARG A 93 16.54 5.72 -2.35
N VAL A 94 16.12 5.66 -1.08
CA VAL A 94 17.01 5.99 0.06
C VAL A 94 18.05 4.92 0.36
N PHE A 95 17.86 3.68 -0.11
CA PHE A 95 18.89 2.65 0.02
C PHE A 95 20.19 3.02 -0.74
N GLY A 96 20.07 3.83 -1.79
CA GLY A 96 21.19 4.33 -2.59
C GLY A 96 21.67 3.35 -3.66
N GLY A 97 22.77 3.68 -4.35
CA GLY A 97 23.18 3.00 -5.58
C GLY A 97 23.37 1.49 -5.49
N SER A 98 23.70 0.95 -4.31
CA SER A 98 23.84 -0.51 -4.13
C SER A 98 22.52 -1.27 -4.26
N VAL A 99 21.38 -0.58 -4.21
CA VAL A 99 20.03 -1.17 -4.33
C VAL A 99 19.81 -1.96 -5.62
N ILE A 100 20.59 -1.66 -6.67
CA ILE A 100 20.51 -2.30 -7.98
C ILE A 100 21.10 -3.72 -7.99
N PHE A 101 21.97 -4.04 -7.04
CA PHE A 101 22.67 -5.32 -7.01
C PHE A 101 21.78 -6.43 -6.49
N ALA A 102 21.91 -7.62 -7.08
CA ALA A 102 21.11 -8.80 -6.73
C ALA A 102 21.38 -9.32 -5.31
N ASP A 103 22.50 -8.91 -4.69
CA ASP A 103 22.79 -9.17 -3.27
C ASP A 103 21.75 -8.54 -2.35
N PHE A 104 21.06 -7.49 -2.83
CA PHE A 104 19.95 -6.87 -2.15
C PHE A 104 18.61 -7.26 -2.80
N PRO A 105 17.60 -7.60 -2.00
CA PRO A 105 16.30 -8.08 -2.48
C PRO A 105 15.38 -6.96 -2.97
N PHE A 106 15.74 -5.70 -2.75
CA PHE A 106 14.86 -4.54 -2.88
C PHE A 106 14.36 -4.31 -4.31
N GLY A 107 15.17 -4.60 -5.33
CA GLY A 107 14.74 -4.52 -6.72
C GLY A 107 13.64 -5.54 -7.06
N ARG A 108 13.79 -6.78 -6.61
CA ARG A 108 12.75 -7.81 -6.76
C ARG A 108 11.49 -7.42 -6.00
N GLN A 109 11.63 -7.02 -4.73
CA GLN A 109 10.49 -6.66 -3.88
C GLN A 109 9.70 -5.47 -4.42
N LEU A 110 10.39 -4.44 -4.93
CA LEU A 110 9.72 -3.31 -5.58
C LEU A 110 8.94 -3.77 -6.82
N ASN A 111 9.55 -4.59 -7.68
CA ASN A 111 8.87 -5.13 -8.85
C ASN A 111 7.64 -5.97 -8.49
N ASP A 112 7.71 -6.80 -7.45
CA ASP A 112 6.57 -7.59 -6.97
C ASP A 112 5.41 -6.67 -6.53
N ILE A 113 5.72 -5.58 -5.81
CA ILE A 113 4.72 -4.59 -5.37
C ILE A 113 4.10 -3.87 -6.56
N LEU A 114 4.92 -3.47 -7.55
CA LEU A 114 4.45 -2.83 -8.77
C LEU A 114 3.58 -3.77 -9.61
N ALA A 115 3.94 -5.05 -9.68
CA ALA A 115 3.13 -6.08 -10.36
C ALA A 115 1.75 -6.21 -9.71
N VAL A 116 1.68 -6.32 -8.37
CA VAL A 116 0.40 -6.34 -7.64
C VAL A 116 -0.41 -5.09 -7.92
N ARG A 117 0.19 -3.90 -7.83
CA ARG A 117 -0.49 -2.62 -8.13
C ARG A 117 -1.09 -2.60 -9.54
N SER A 118 -0.45 -3.26 -10.50
CA SER A 118 -0.83 -3.22 -11.92
C SER A 118 -2.02 -4.13 -12.26
N HIS A 119 -2.48 -4.97 -11.32
CA HIS A 119 -3.65 -5.80 -11.53
C HIS A 119 -4.92 -4.95 -11.70
N PHE A 120 -5.84 -5.35 -12.60
CA PHE A 120 -7.06 -4.60 -12.90
C PHE A 120 -7.91 -4.29 -11.66
N THR A 121 -7.98 -5.21 -10.70
CA THR A 121 -8.74 -4.99 -9.45
C THR A 121 -8.17 -3.87 -8.58
N ASN A 122 -6.92 -3.48 -8.82
CA ASN A 122 -6.20 -2.43 -8.12
C ASN A 122 -6.19 -1.11 -8.91
N HIS A 123 -7.01 -1.00 -9.96
CA HIS A 123 -7.19 0.23 -10.72
C HIS A 123 -7.96 1.27 -9.89
N TYR A 124 -7.24 1.93 -8.99
CA TYR A 124 -7.80 2.82 -7.98
C TYR A 124 -8.48 4.05 -8.57
N GLN A 125 -8.07 4.54 -9.74
CA GLN A 125 -8.76 5.65 -10.43
C GLN A 125 -10.17 5.25 -10.88
N LEU A 126 -10.31 4.05 -11.46
CA LEU A 126 -11.62 3.51 -11.83
C LEU A 126 -12.52 3.35 -10.60
N HIS A 127 -11.99 2.80 -9.52
CA HIS A 127 -12.76 2.58 -8.30
C HIS A 127 -13.07 3.90 -7.56
N ALA A 128 -12.19 4.91 -7.63
CA ALA A 128 -12.48 6.25 -7.15
C ALA A 128 -13.62 6.89 -7.94
N ASN A 129 -13.57 6.84 -9.28
CA ASN A 129 -14.64 7.35 -10.13
C ASN A 129 -15.97 6.61 -9.89
N THR A 130 -15.93 5.29 -9.68
CA THR A 130 -17.12 4.49 -9.36
C THR A 130 -17.77 4.91 -8.04
N TRP A 131 -16.98 5.20 -7.00
CA TRP A 131 -17.51 5.60 -5.69
C TRP A 131 -17.94 7.07 -5.68
N VAL A 132 -17.04 7.97 -6.07
CA VAL A 132 -17.29 9.42 -5.99
C VAL A 132 -18.22 9.90 -7.09
N GLY A 133 -18.20 9.27 -8.27
CA GLY A 133 -19.14 9.57 -9.34
C GLY A 133 -20.59 9.37 -8.91
N ASP A 134 -20.88 8.29 -8.17
CA ASP A 134 -22.20 8.06 -7.60
C ASP A 134 -22.58 9.11 -6.55
N LEU A 135 -21.64 9.49 -5.66
CA LEU A 135 -21.85 10.60 -4.72
C LEU A 135 -22.15 11.93 -5.43
N MET A 136 -21.64 12.09 -6.65
CA MET A 136 -21.86 13.26 -7.51
C MET A 136 -23.09 13.11 -8.44
N GLY A 137 -23.88 12.04 -8.30
CA GLY A 137 -25.11 11.83 -9.06
C GLY A 137 -24.96 11.15 -10.41
N LEU A 138 -23.77 10.60 -10.73
CA LEU A 138 -23.61 9.77 -11.93
C LEU A 138 -24.26 8.40 -11.70
N GLN A 139 -25.11 7.96 -12.63
CA GLN A 139 -25.58 6.58 -12.65
C GLN A 139 -24.41 5.63 -12.94
N VAL A 140 -24.03 4.86 -11.94
CA VAL A 140 -23.00 3.82 -12.07
C VAL A 140 -23.65 2.58 -12.70
N LYS A 141 -23.13 2.13 -13.85
CA LYS A 141 -23.59 0.89 -14.52
C LYS A 141 -23.43 -0.33 -13.59
N GLY A 142 -24.45 -1.19 -13.53
CA GLY A 142 -24.37 -2.52 -12.87
C GLY A 142 -25.07 -2.65 -11.52
N MET A 143 -25.96 -1.73 -11.14
CA MET A 143 -26.81 -1.90 -9.96
C MET A 143 -28.04 -2.78 -10.26
N PRO A 144 -28.42 -3.71 -9.36
CA PRO A 144 -29.81 -4.14 -9.28
C PRO A 144 -30.66 -2.92 -8.93
N VAL A 145 -31.75 -2.72 -9.68
CA VAL A 145 -32.81 -1.76 -9.33
C VAL A 145 -33.51 -2.23 -8.05
#